data_AF-A0A516NIP0-F1
#
_entry.id   AF-A0A516NIP0-F1
#
_cell.length_a   1.000
_cell.length_b   1.000
_cell.length_c   1.000
_cell.angle_alpha   90.00
_cell.angle_beta   90.00
_cell.angle_gamma   90.00
#
_symmetry.space_group_name_H-M   'P 1'
#
loop_
_entity.id
_entity.type
_entity.pdbx_description
1 polymer ?
#
loop_
_entity_poly.entity_id
_entity_poly.type
_entity_poly.pdbx_seq_one_letter_code
_entity_poly.pdbx_strand_id
1 'polypeptide(L)'
;MSALRGLRGWLGTRRRFQFVVTLVMVMTLTGTCGALLLLPTTVVPKLRAGTPPAATPQSSVVADPQLERVRRTMASYGEVVSETVALRDGQAGIVLGHPAQRDAIDILAAELDDATAAVTALWGTDWSRAPVVVIATSPSEFAGLTNTVGEVPAEVAAVTVADPFRPGSRPTGQRVVFGPESGDRLGPDGLRSVLRHELTHIATRAVTVDGSPQWMLEGFAEYAAHRGGNRTAAEIAPTLAARARAGELPRDLPADAVFAPSSGQAASAYEQAWSACAFIADEFGDSTLVNLYRSLATGPKNVAAVDDILRDTLGTPREGFLARWRSWIVTRTAAGA
;
A
#
# COMPACT_ATOMS: atom_id res chain seq x y z
N MET A 1 20.14 -45.47 41.96
CA MET A 1 19.74 -44.05 42.10
C MET A 1 20.92 -43.04 42.12
N SER A 2 22.15 -43.40 41.73
CA SER A 2 23.31 -42.48 41.81
C SER A 2 23.64 -41.72 40.51
N ALA A 3 23.47 -42.33 39.33
CA ALA A 3 23.84 -41.73 38.04
C ALA A 3 22.95 -40.53 37.61
N LEU A 4 21.65 -40.54 37.95
CA LEU A 4 20.70 -39.48 37.58
C LEU A 4 20.89 -38.16 38.34
N ARG A 5 21.54 -38.18 39.51
CA ARG A 5 21.84 -36.95 40.28
C ARG A 5 23.08 -36.23 39.73
N GLY A 6 24.09 -36.98 39.26
CA GLY A 6 25.29 -36.42 38.62
C GLY A 6 24.99 -35.69 37.31
N LEU A 7 24.12 -36.25 36.47
CA LEU A 7 23.76 -35.66 35.17
C LEU A 7 22.95 -34.35 35.31
N ARG A 8 22.04 -34.28 36.30
CA ARG A 8 21.28 -33.06 36.62
C ARG A 8 22.16 -31.96 37.20
N GLY A 9 23.16 -32.31 38.02
CA GLY A 9 24.16 -31.36 38.53
C GLY A 9 25.02 -30.75 37.42
N TRP A 10 25.51 -31.59 36.50
CA TRP A 10 26.34 -31.16 35.37
C TRP A 10 25.61 -30.24 34.36
N LEU A 11 24.34 -30.54 34.05
CA LEU A 11 23.47 -29.70 33.21
C LEU A 11 23.15 -28.35 33.87
N GLY A 12 22.97 -28.33 35.20
CA GLY A 12 22.76 -27.11 35.97
C GLY A 12 23.97 -26.18 35.96
N THR A 13 25.17 -26.73 36.08
CA THR A 13 26.43 -25.97 36.03
C THR A 13 26.70 -25.42 34.63
N ARG A 14 26.44 -26.19 33.57
CA ARG A 14 26.54 -25.72 32.16
C ARG A 14 25.58 -24.55 31.87
N ARG A 15 24.31 -24.64 32.29
CA ARG A 15 23.33 -23.56 32.09
C ARG A 15 23.69 -22.29 32.85
N ARG A 16 24.23 -22.41 34.06
CA ARG A 16 24.73 -21.26 34.84
C ARG A 16 25.94 -20.61 34.19
N PHE A 17 26.86 -21.39 33.62
CA PHE A 17 28.01 -20.86 32.88
C PHE A 17 27.57 -20.11 31.60
N GLN A 18 26.61 -20.68 30.86
CA GLN A 18 26.06 -20.07 29.64
C GLN A 18 25.30 -18.77 29.94
N PHE A 19 24.59 -18.71 31.08
CA PHE A 19 23.92 -17.50 31.56
C PHE A 19 24.92 -16.40 31.96
N VAL A 20 26.00 -16.75 32.67
CA VAL A 20 27.05 -15.78 33.04
C VAL A 20 27.78 -15.24 31.82
N VAL A 21 28.13 -16.10 30.85
CA VAL A 21 28.78 -15.67 29.60
C VAL A 21 27.87 -14.73 28.79
N THR A 22 26.57 -15.03 28.71
CA THR A 22 25.60 -14.17 28.01
C THR A 22 25.43 -12.82 28.71
N LEU A 23 25.37 -12.80 30.04
CA LEU A 23 25.25 -11.56 30.82
C LEU A 23 26.50 -10.68 30.70
N VAL A 24 27.69 -11.27 30.74
CA VAL A 24 28.96 -10.54 30.54
C VAL A 24 29.04 -9.98 29.12
N MET A 25 28.63 -10.73 28.10
CA MET A 25 28.60 -10.25 26.71
C MET A 25 27.60 -9.09 26.50
N VAL A 26 26.42 -9.16 27.12
CA VAL A 26 25.45 -8.08 27.04
C VAL A 26 25.99 -6.84 27.75
N MET A 27 26.55 -6.96 28.95
CA MET A 27 27.12 -5.83 29.69
C MET A 27 28.32 -5.18 28.98
N THR A 28 29.17 -5.95 28.30
CA THR A 28 30.29 -5.39 27.51
C THR A 28 29.80 -4.67 26.26
N LEU A 29 28.73 -5.15 25.61
CA LEU A 29 28.13 -4.50 24.44
C LEU A 29 27.41 -3.20 24.80
N THR A 30 26.68 -3.15 25.91
CA THR A 30 26.04 -1.89 26.38
C THR A 30 27.07 -0.87 26.87
N GLY A 31 28.15 -1.33 27.51
CA GLY A 31 29.26 -0.46 27.94
C GLY A 31 30.03 0.16 26.77
N THR A 32 30.22 -0.58 25.66
CA THR A 32 30.88 -0.06 24.46
C THR A 32 29.99 0.91 23.67
N CYS A 33 28.66 0.68 23.61
CA CYS A 33 27.72 1.66 23.04
C CYS A 33 27.62 2.95 23.87
N GLY A 34 27.72 2.87 25.20
CA GLY A 34 27.73 4.06 26.08
C GLY A 34 28.98 4.94 25.93
N ALA A 35 30.14 4.32 25.66
CA ALA A 35 31.41 5.05 25.50
C ALA A 35 31.52 5.81 24.16
N LEU A 36 30.84 5.36 23.10
CA LEU A 36 30.78 6.04 21.80
C LEU A 36 29.95 7.33 21.81
N LEU A 37 29.03 7.49 22.78
CA LEU A 37 28.20 8.68 22.95
C LEU A 37 28.89 9.81 23.75
N LEU A 38 30.06 9.56 24.33
CA LEU A 38 30.79 10.51 25.18
C LEU A 38 32.10 11.03 24.54
N LEU A 39 32.33 10.77 23.26
CA LEU A 39 33.48 11.34 22.54
C LEU A 39 33.26 12.84 22.27
N PRO A 40 34.19 13.72 22.69
CA PRO A 40 34.10 15.15 22.40
C PRO A 40 34.27 15.41 20.90
N THR A 41 33.30 16.12 20.31
CA THR A 41 33.37 16.62 18.93
C THR A 41 34.52 17.62 18.81
N THR A 42 35.67 17.17 18.34
CA THR A 42 36.83 17.99 18.06
C THR A 42 36.91 18.28 16.57
N VAL A 43 36.56 19.53 16.23
CA VAL A 43 36.97 20.34 15.07
C VAL A 43 37.06 19.64 13.70
N VAL A 44 35.97 19.72 12.94
CA VAL A 44 36.00 19.54 11.48
C VAL A 44 36.41 20.86 10.82
N PRO A 45 37.35 20.89 9.86
CA PRO A 45 37.71 22.13 9.17
C PRO A 45 36.55 22.65 8.32
N LYS A 46 36.30 23.96 8.37
CA LYS A 46 35.33 24.64 7.52
C LYS A 46 35.76 24.54 6.04
N LEU A 47 35.12 23.66 5.27
CA LEU A 47 35.19 23.69 3.81
C LEU A 47 34.41 24.92 3.31
N ARG A 48 35.10 25.82 2.62
CA ARG A 48 34.46 26.91 1.85
C ARG A 48 33.82 26.30 0.61
N ALA A 49 32.51 26.45 0.47
CA ALA A 49 31.81 26.17 -0.78
C ALA A 49 32.19 27.24 -1.83
N GLY A 50 32.70 26.80 -2.97
CA GLY A 50 32.83 27.65 -4.16
C GLY A 50 31.46 27.85 -4.80
N THR A 51 31.13 29.10 -5.15
CA THR A 51 29.90 29.46 -5.86
C THR A 51 29.93 28.87 -7.28
N PRO A 52 29.03 27.96 -7.67
CA PRO A 52 28.89 27.57 -9.06
C PRO A 52 28.21 28.71 -9.87
N PRO A 53 28.56 28.88 -11.16
CA PRO A 53 27.88 29.85 -12.01
C PRO A 53 26.39 29.49 -12.15
N ALA A 54 25.55 30.53 -12.25
CA ALA A 54 24.10 30.41 -12.32
C ALA A 54 23.69 29.48 -13.48
N ALA A 55 23.12 28.33 -13.11
CA ALA A 55 22.41 27.46 -14.04
C ALA A 55 20.92 27.88 -14.08
N THR A 56 20.42 27.96 -15.30
CA THR A 56 19.02 28.20 -15.71
C THR A 56 18.04 27.30 -14.94
N PRO A 57 16.83 27.76 -14.55
CA PRO A 57 15.93 26.93 -13.74
C PRO A 57 15.28 25.84 -14.60
N GLN A 58 15.79 24.61 -14.46
CA GLN A 58 15.04 23.38 -14.73
C GLN A 58 15.29 22.45 -13.55
N SER A 59 14.42 22.51 -12.54
CA SER A 59 14.52 21.59 -11.40
C SER A 59 13.13 21.09 -11.00
N SER A 60 12.66 20.05 -11.68
CA SER A 60 11.60 19.16 -11.19
C SER A 60 12.19 18.27 -10.09
N VAL A 61 12.56 18.86 -8.95
CA VAL A 61 13.09 18.10 -7.81
C VAL A 61 11.90 17.45 -7.10
N VAL A 62 11.87 16.12 -7.11
CA VAL A 62 10.96 15.36 -6.24
C VAL A 62 11.42 15.57 -4.80
N ALA A 63 10.68 16.38 -4.06
CA ALA A 63 10.99 16.72 -2.67
C ALA A 63 10.47 15.64 -1.72
N ASP A 64 10.98 14.41 -1.84
CA ASP A 64 10.73 13.34 -0.85
C ASP A 64 12.00 13.12 0.01
N PRO A 65 11.96 13.38 1.33
CA PRO A 65 13.11 13.22 2.21
C PRO A 65 13.61 11.77 2.35
N GLN A 66 12.80 10.78 1.96
CA GLN A 66 13.14 9.36 1.97
C GLN A 66 13.70 8.85 0.64
N LEU A 67 13.63 9.63 -0.44
CA LEU A 67 14.10 9.18 -1.76
C LEU A 67 15.55 8.69 -1.72
N GLU A 68 16.42 9.40 -1.01
CA GLU A 68 17.82 8.99 -0.81
C GLU A 68 17.96 7.69 -0.01
N ARG A 69 17.07 7.44 0.95
CA ARG A 69 17.06 6.18 1.70
C ARG A 69 16.62 5.03 0.81
N VAL A 70 15.55 5.22 0.04
CA VAL A 70 15.05 4.24 -0.94
C VAL A 70 16.16 3.89 -1.94
N ARG A 71 16.81 4.89 -2.55
CA ARG A 71 17.93 4.68 -3.47
C ARG A 71 19.09 3.91 -2.83
N ARG A 72 19.44 4.21 -1.59
CA ARG A 72 20.50 3.46 -0.87
C ARG A 72 20.12 2.00 -0.62
N THR A 73 18.86 1.73 -0.26
CA THR A 73 18.38 0.35 -0.12
C THR A 73 18.50 -0.38 -1.45
N MET A 74 17.97 0.19 -2.53
CA MET A 74 18.00 -0.43 -3.86
C MET A 74 19.42 -0.62 -4.39
N ALA A 75 20.33 0.32 -4.15
CA ALA A 75 21.73 0.23 -4.58
C ALA A 75 22.47 -0.99 -3.99
N SER A 76 21.96 -1.59 -2.92
CA SER A 76 22.50 -2.84 -2.37
C SER A 76 22.15 -4.07 -3.23
N TYR A 77 21.19 -3.95 -4.15
CA TYR A 77 20.70 -5.01 -5.02
C TYR A 77 21.10 -4.83 -6.50
N GLY A 78 21.63 -3.67 -6.87
CA GLY A 78 22.15 -3.43 -8.22
C GLY A 78 22.19 -1.94 -8.59
N GLU A 79 22.54 -1.66 -9.85
CA GLU A 79 22.43 -0.31 -10.41
C GLU A 79 20.97 0.15 -10.35
N VAL A 80 20.73 1.38 -9.88
CA VAL A 80 19.40 1.98 -9.78
C VAL A 80 19.22 2.95 -10.93
N VAL A 81 18.17 2.76 -11.71
CA VAL A 81 17.70 3.69 -12.74
C VAL A 81 16.42 4.35 -12.27
N SER A 82 16.15 5.56 -12.75
CA SER A 82 14.93 6.28 -12.39
C SER A 82 14.48 7.24 -13.47
N GLU A 83 13.17 7.44 -13.55
CA GLU A 83 12.53 8.41 -14.44
C GLU A 83 11.72 9.41 -13.61
N THR A 84 11.98 10.69 -13.81
CA THR A 84 11.24 11.79 -13.16
C THR A 84 10.17 12.30 -14.11
N VAL A 85 8.95 12.41 -13.62
CA VAL A 85 7.77 12.81 -14.42
C VAL A 85 7.28 14.15 -13.90
N ALA A 86 7.21 15.15 -14.78
CA ALA A 86 6.53 16.40 -14.48
C ALA A 86 5.02 16.19 -14.51
N LEU A 87 4.32 16.61 -13.46
CA LEU A 87 2.88 16.42 -13.31
C LEU A 87 2.12 17.69 -13.69
N ARG A 88 0.89 17.53 -14.18
CA ARG A 88 0.06 18.65 -14.66
C ARG A 88 -0.35 19.64 -13.57
N ASP A 89 -0.22 19.26 -12.30
CA ASP A 89 -0.48 20.13 -11.15
C ASP A 89 0.77 20.91 -10.67
N GLY A 90 1.86 20.84 -11.43
CA GLY A 90 3.13 21.53 -11.15
C GLY A 90 4.06 20.78 -10.21
N GLN A 91 3.68 19.59 -9.75
CA GLN A 91 4.55 18.72 -8.96
C GLN A 91 5.41 17.81 -9.85
N ALA A 92 6.23 16.97 -9.22
CA ALA A 92 7.02 15.95 -9.87
C ALA A 92 6.85 14.60 -9.17
N GLY A 93 6.63 13.55 -9.95
CA GLY A 93 6.66 12.17 -9.51
C GLY A 93 7.96 11.49 -9.96
N ILE A 94 8.23 10.32 -9.40
CA ILE A 94 9.40 9.52 -9.79
C ILE A 94 9.09 8.03 -9.78
N VAL A 95 9.61 7.33 -10.79
CA VAL A 95 9.63 5.87 -10.86
C VAL A 95 11.08 5.40 -10.76
N LEU A 96 11.35 4.43 -9.89
CA LEU A 96 12.67 3.84 -9.67
C LEU A 96 12.62 2.32 -9.90
N GLY A 97 13.72 1.76 -10.38
CA GLY A 97 13.93 0.32 -10.49
C GLY A 97 15.37 0.01 -10.87
N HIS A 98 15.62 -1.18 -11.41
CA HIS A 98 16.90 -1.58 -11.99
C HIS A 98 16.78 -1.70 -13.52
N PRO A 99 17.90 -1.76 -14.26
CA PRO A 99 17.87 -1.87 -15.72
C PRO A 99 16.99 -3.02 -16.25
N ALA A 100 16.86 -4.12 -15.49
CA ALA A 100 16.01 -5.24 -15.87
C ALA A 100 14.51 -4.92 -15.86
N GLN A 101 14.05 -3.89 -15.13
CA GLN A 101 12.64 -3.48 -15.07
C GLN A 101 12.33 -2.31 -16.00
N ARG A 102 13.16 -2.05 -17.01
CA ARG A 102 13.05 -0.86 -17.86
C ARG A 102 11.66 -0.69 -18.48
N ASP A 103 11.09 -1.76 -19.02
CA ASP A 103 9.77 -1.71 -19.65
C ASP A 103 8.66 -1.32 -18.65
N ALA A 104 8.70 -1.86 -17.44
CA ALA A 104 7.75 -1.52 -16.38
C ALA A 104 7.94 -0.06 -15.90
N ILE A 105 9.18 0.42 -15.82
CA ILE A 105 9.48 1.82 -15.49
C ILE A 105 8.85 2.74 -16.53
N ASP A 106 9.09 2.49 -17.81
CA ASP A 106 8.59 3.33 -18.90
C ASP A 106 7.04 3.35 -18.91
N ILE A 107 6.39 2.21 -18.68
CA ILE A 107 4.92 2.11 -18.58
C ILE A 107 4.39 2.93 -17.40
N LEU A 108 4.97 2.75 -16.21
CA LEU A 108 4.50 3.43 -14.99
C LEU A 108 4.79 4.93 -15.04
N ALA A 109 5.93 5.34 -15.60
CA ALA A 109 6.28 6.75 -15.77
C ALA A 109 5.31 7.45 -16.73
N ALA A 110 4.96 6.79 -17.84
CA ALA A 110 3.97 7.31 -18.78
C ALA A 110 2.56 7.44 -18.17
N GLU A 111 2.19 6.57 -17.23
CA GLU A 111 0.88 6.60 -16.56
C GLU A 111 0.84 7.58 -15.36
N LEU A 112 1.98 7.93 -14.77
CA LEU A 112 2.06 8.55 -13.44
C LEU A 112 1.25 9.85 -13.31
N ASP A 113 1.28 10.70 -14.34
CA ASP A 113 0.51 11.95 -14.39
C ASP A 113 -1.01 11.70 -14.48
N ASP A 114 -1.43 10.78 -15.37
CA ASP A 114 -2.85 10.44 -15.53
C ASP A 114 -3.43 9.76 -14.28
N ALA A 115 -2.68 8.85 -13.66
CA ALA A 115 -3.09 8.19 -12.43
C ALA A 115 -3.21 9.20 -11.27
N THR A 116 -2.24 10.10 -11.12
CA THR A 116 -2.28 11.16 -10.09
C THR A 116 -3.47 12.10 -10.30
N ALA A 117 -3.75 12.48 -11.54
CA ALA A 117 -4.89 13.32 -11.88
C ALA A 117 -6.22 12.60 -11.63
N ALA A 118 -6.34 11.33 -11.99
CA ALA A 118 -7.55 10.53 -11.77
C ALA A 118 -7.88 10.37 -10.28
N VAL A 119 -6.88 10.05 -9.45
CA VAL A 119 -7.04 9.95 -7.99
C VAL A 119 -7.38 11.31 -7.38
N THR A 120 -6.73 12.38 -7.82
CA THR A 120 -7.03 13.74 -7.37
C THR A 120 -8.45 14.18 -7.73
N ALA A 121 -8.95 13.81 -8.92
CA ALA A 121 -10.30 14.14 -9.34
C ALA A 121 -11.37 13.44 -8.50
N LEU A 122 -11.09 12.23 -8.00
CA LEU A 122 -12.01 11.51 -7.11
C LEU A 122 -11.87 11.98 -5.65
N TRP A 123 -10.66 12.02 -5.12
CA TRP A 123 -10.40 12.25 -3.68
C TRP A 123 -10.35 13.73 -3.28
N GLY A 124 -9.88 14.58 -4.18
CA GLY A 124 -9.47 15.95 -3.92
C GLY A 124 -7.95 16.11 -3.81
N THR A 125 -7.51 17.33 -3.47
CA THR A 125 -6.09 17.74 -3.53
C THR A 125 -5.33 17.60 -2.21
N ASP A 126 -5.99 17.17 -1.13
CA ASP A 126 -5.39 17.11 0.21
C ASP A 126 -4.59 15.82 0.46
N TRP A 127 -3.57 15.60 -0.38
CA TRP A 127 -2.58 14.54 -0.27
C TRP A 127 -1.28 14.96 -0.96
N SER A 128 -0.23 14.14 -0.88
CA SER A 128 1.12 14.53 -1.30
C SER A 128 1.19 14.95 -2.76
N ARG A 129 0.54 14.21 -3.67
CA ARG A 129 0.55 14.39 -5.14
C ARG A 129 1.94 14.36 -5.81
N ALA A 130 2.98 14.02 -5.06
CA ALA A 130 4.34 13.78 -5.52
C ALA A 130 4.65 12.29 -5.34
N PRO A 131 4.13 11.40 -6.20
CA PRO A 131 4.24 9.96 -6.02
C PRO A 131 5.68 9.48 -6.22
N VAL A 132 6.12 8.62 -5.29
CA VAL A 132 7.34 7.82 -5.40
C VAL A 132 6.92 6.39 -5.68
N VAL A 133 7.30 5.87 -6.85
CA VAL A 133 7.01 4.50 -7.28
C VAL A 133 8.32 3.75 -7.42
N VAL A 134 8.37 2.54 -6.86
CA VAL A 134 9.56 1.69 -6.88
C VAL A 134 9.18 0.32 -7.41
N ILE A 135 10.01 -0.27 -8.27
CA ILE A 135 9.88 -1.66 -8.69
C ILE A 135 11.09 -2.41 -8.15
N ALA A 136 10.86 -3.38 -7.27
CA ALA A 136 11.93 -4.23 -6.75
C ALA A 136 12.48 -5.16 -7.83
N THR A 137 13.73 -5.60 -7.74
CA THR A 137 14.32 -6.62 -8.61
C THR A 137 14.31 -8.02 -8.02
N SER A 138 13.99 -8.16 -6.73
CA SER A 138 13.91 -9.45 -6.06
C SER A 138 12.92 -9.43 -4.89
N PRO A 139 12.43 -10.60 -4.43
CA PRO A 139 11.60 -10.68 -3.23
C PRO A 139 12.30 -10.12 -1.97
N SER A 140 13.62 -10.31 -1.86
CA SER A 140 14.41 -9.78 -0.73
C SER A 140 14.50 -8.27 -0.74
N GLU A 141 14.63 -7.65 -1.91
CA GLU A 141 14.59 -6.20 -2.03
C GLU A 141 13.19 -5.66 -1.73
N PHE A 142 12.15 -6.32 -2.27
CA PHE A 142 10.77 -5.95 -2.01
C PHE A 142 10.50 -5.89 -0.49
N ALA A 143 10.87 -6.94 0.25
CA ALA A 143 10.76 -6.97 1.71
C ALA A 143 11.54 -5.84 2.40
N GLY A 144 12.74 -5.51 1.90
CA GLY A 144 13.55 -4.39 2.40
C GLY A 144 12.92 -3.02 2.14
N LEU A 145 12.22 -2.85 1.02
CA LEU A 145 11.54 -1.61 0.66
C LEU A 145 10.21 -1.40 1.39
N THR A 146 9.51 -2.49 1.73
CA THR A 146 8.22 -2.44 2.44
C THR A 146 8.36 -2.52 3.96
N ASN A 147 9.57 -2.76 4.49
CA ASN A 147 9.81 -3.07 5.90
C ASN A 147 8.98 -4.28 6.39
N THR A 148 8.61 -5.19 5.50
CA THR A 148 7.86 -6.40 5.85
C THR A 148 8.81 -7.44 6.44
N VAL A 149 8.41 -8.04 7.56
CA VAL A 149 9.14 -9.15 8.19
C VAL A 149 8.41 -10.45 7.86
N GLY A 150 9.08 -11.39 7.20
CA GLY A 150 8.52 -12.67 6.77
C GLY A 150 8.40 -12.79 5.25
N GLU A 151 7.81 -13.89 4.77
CA GLU A 151 7.52 -14.08 3.35
C GLU A 151 6.39 -13.14 2.92
N VAL A 152 6.64 -12.30 1.91
CA VAL A 152 5.58 -11.58 1.21
C VAL A 152 4.96 -12.56 0.21
N PRO A 153 3.63 -12.77 0.22
CA PRO A 153 2.98 -13.64 -0.74
C PRO A 153 3.32 -13.20 -2.17
N ALA A 154 3.74 -14.14 -3.02
CA ALA A 154 4.11 -13.84 -4.39
C ALA A 154 2.95 -13.18 -5.15
N GLU A 155 1.71 -13.43 -4.75
CA GLU A 155 0.51 -12.88 -5.37
C GLU A 155 0.38 -11.36 -5.24
N VAL A 156 1.07 -10.73 -4.27
CA VAL A 156 1.03 -9.28 -4.05
C VAL A 156 1.79 -8.54 -5.15
N ALA A 157 1.03 -7.87 -6.03
CA ALA A 157 1.56 -7.09 -7.14
C ALA A 157 2.29 -5.83 -6.70
N ALA A 158 1.74 -5.12 -5.71
CA ALA A 158 2.32 -3.92 -5.15
C ALA A 158 1.84 -3.70 -3.71
N VAL A 159 2.52 -2.81 -2.99
CA VAL A 159 2.15 -2.36 -1.65
C VAL A 159 2.40 -0.86 -1.53
N THR A 160 1.44 -0.15 -0.96
CA THR A 160 1.62 1.21 -0.46
C THR A 160 2.26 1.21 0.92
N VAL A 161 3.37 1.92 1.04
CA VAL A 161 4.11 2.11 2.29
C VAL A 161 3.99 3.55 2.73
N ALA A 162 3.89 3.78 4.04
CA ALA A 162 4.02 5.09 4.67
C ALA A 162 4.85 4.97 5.95
N ASP A 163 5.59 6.02 6.30
CA ASP A 163 6.28 6.05 7.59
C ASP A 163 5.26 6.14 8.74
N PRO A 164 5.58 5.61 9.93
CA PRO A 164 4.74 5.80 11.11
C PRO A 164 4.48 7.29 11.37
N PHE A 165 3.21 7.65 11.50
CA PHE A 165 2.76 9.01 11.74
C PHE A 165 1.70 9.03 12.84
N ARG A 166 1.48 10.21 13.44
CA ARG A 166 0.45 10.38 14.47
C ARG A 166 -0.91 10.61 13.80
N PRO A 167 -2.01 10.04 14.30
CA PRO A 167 -3.35 10.39 13.82
C PRO A 167 -3.55 11.91 13.81
N GLY A 168 -4.10 12.45 12.72
CA GLY A 168 -4.28 13.89 12.53
C GLY A 168 -3.04 14.66 12.05
N SER A 169 -1.88 14.01 11.91
CA SER A 169 -0.71 14.58 11.22
C SER A 169 -0.64 14.12 9.77
N ARG A 170 0.09 14.86 8.91
CA ARG A 170 0.28 14.47 7.51
C ARG A 170 1.20 13.23 7.43
N PRO A 171 0.80 12.15 6.73
CA PRO A 171 1.68 11.03 6.43
C PRO A 171 2.93 11.50 5.67
N THR A 172 4.04 10.77 5.85
CA THR A 172 5.33 11.05 5.17
C THR A 172 5.97 9.74 4.71
N GLY A 173 7.00 9.82 3.86
CA GLY A 173 7.72 8.65 3.35
C GLY A 173 6.84 7.70 2.53
N GLN A 174 5.78 8.24 1.91
CA GLN A 174 4.80 7.46 1.18
C GLN A 174 5.37 7.01 -0.16
N ARG A 175 5.19 5.73 -0.49
CA ARG A 175 5.67 5.16 -1.75
C ARG A 175 4.86 3.94 -2.15
N VAL A 176 4.74 3.73 -3.46
CA VAL A 176 4.22 2.49 -4.04
C VAL A 176 5.41 1.59 -4.35
N VAL A 177 5.37 0.34 -3.89
CA VAL A 177 6.42 -0.65 -4.17
C VAL A 177 5.81 -1.79 -4.95
N PHE A 178 6.21 -1.98 -6.20
CA PHE A 178 5.86 -3.12 -7.04
C PHE A 178 6.79 -4.30 -6.79
N GLY A 179 6.19 -5.50 -6.81
CA GLY A 179 6.90 -6.76 -6.78
C GLY A 179 7.81 -6.96 -8.01
N PRO A 180 8.80 -7.85 -7.91
CA PRO A 180 9.79 -8.05 -8.97
C PRO A 180 9.22 -8.66 -10.25
N GLU A 181 8.12 -9.41 -10.15
CA GLU A 181 7.47 -10.07 -11.28
C GLU A 181 6.24 -9.31 -11.79
N SER A 182 5.94 -8.14 -11.23
CA SER A 182 4.68 -7.44 -11.49
C SER A 182 4.57 -6.97 -12.93
N GLY A 183 5.67 -6.56 -13.55
CA GLY A 183 5.69 -6.17 -14.97
C GLY A 183 5.25 -7.31 -15.89
N ASP A 184 5.90 -8.47 -15.75
CA ASP A 184 5.65 -9.64 -16.58
C ASP A 184 4.26 -10.25 -16.34
N ARG A 185 3.80 -10.25 -15.08
CA ARG A 185 2.53 -10.88 -14.70
C ARG A 185 1.29 -10.06 -15.04
N LEU A 186 1.38 -8.73 -14.93
CA LEU A 186 0.21 -7.85 -15.06
C LEU A 186 0.05 -7.28 -16.48
N GLY A 187 1.16 -7.14 -17.21
CA GLY A 187 1.19 -6.36 -18.44
C GLY A 187 0.85 -4.87 -18.22
N PRO A 188 0.78 -4.08 -19.31
CA PRO A 188 0.62 -2.63 -19.20
C PRO A 188 -0.65 -2.18 -18.49
N ASP A 189 -1.81 -2.73 -18.86
CA ASP A 189 -3.09 -2.29 -18.27
C ASP A 189 -3.23 -2.72 -16.80
N GLY A 190 -2.68 -3.87 -16.43
CA GLY A 190 -2.64 -4.30 -15.04
C GLY A 190 -1.73 -3.42 -14.20
N LEU A 191 -0.55 -3.05 -14.69
CA LEU A 191 0.34 -2.08 -14.02
C LEU A 191 -0.35 -0.73 -13.79
N ARG A 192 -1.04 -0.19 -14.81
CA ARG A 192 -1.78 1.07 -14.70
C ARG A 192 -2.89 1.01 -13.65
N SER A 193 -3.65 -0.09 -13.66
CA SER A 193 -4.73 -0.33 -12.69
C SER A 193 -4.18 -0.40 -11.26
N VAL A 194 -3.13 -1.19 -11.04
CA VAL A 194 -2.49 -1.32 -9.73
C VAL A 194 -1.88 0.01 -9.29
N LEU A 195 -1.26 0.77 -10.18
CA LEU A 195 -0.73 2.10 -9.82
C LEU A 195 -1.83 3.02 -9.29
N ARG A 196 -2.98 3.10 -9.97
CA ARG A 196 -4.12 3.94 -9.53
C ARG A 196 -4.71 3.44 -8.19
N HIS A 197 -4.81 2.12 -8.01
CA HIS A 197 -5.21 1.50 -6.76
C HIS A 197 -4.29 1.96 -5.61
N GLU A 198 -2.98 1.78 -5.76
CA GLU A 198 -2.01 2.09 -4.71
C GLU A 198 -1.90 3.61 -4.43
N LEU A 199 -1.98 4.44 -5.48
CA LEU A 199 -2.04 5.90 -5.29
C LEU A 199 -3.28 6.34 -4.51
N THR A 200 -4.38 5.59 -4.61
CA THR A 200 -5.58 5.85 -3.80
C THR A 200 -5.31 5.58 -2.32
N HIS A 201 -4.57 4.54 -1.96
CA HIS A 201 -4.12 4.34 -0.58
C HIS A 201 -3.19 5.44 -0.09
N ILE A 202 -2.30 5.97 -0.95
CA ILE A 202 -1.49 7.15 -0.60
C ILE A 202 -2.40 8.35 -0.31
N ALA A 203 -3.37 8.61 -1.18
CA ALA A 203 -4.26 9.76 -1.08
C ALA A 203 -5.14 9.70 0.18
N THR A 204 -5.64 8.51 0.54
CA THR A 204 -6.55 8.33 1.68
C THR A 204 -5.83 8.12 3.01
N ARG A 205 -4.53 7.81 3.02
CA ARG A 205 -3.78 7.39 4.22
C ARG A 205 -3.97 8.29 5.45
N ALA A 206 -4.10 9.60 5.26
CA ALA A 206 -4.22 10.56 6.36
C ALA A 206 -5.50 10.37 7.20
N VAL A 207 -6.58 9.85 6.60
CA VAL A 207 -7.86 9.62 7.28
C VAL A 207 -8.10 8.16 7.64
N THR A 208 -7.34 7.24 7.04
CA THR A 208 -7.53 5.80 7.22
C THR A 208 -6.89 5.30 8.50
N VAL A 209 -7.72 4.77 9.39
CA VAL A 209 -7.31 4.12 10.65
C VAL A 209 -7.33 2.60 10.45
N ASP A 210 -6.29 1.93 10.92
CA ASP A 210 -6.13 0.48 10.81
C ASP A 210 -7.33 -0.26 11.45
N GLY A 211 -7.75 -1.36 10.82
CA GLY A 211 -8.91 -2.15 11.24
C GLY A 211 -10.26 -1.61 10.76
N SER A 212 -10.29 -0.55 9.95
CA SER A 212 -11.52 -0.14 9.24
C SER A 212 -12.00 -1.24 8.28
N PRO A 213 -13.31 -1.30 7.95
CA PRO A 213 -13.85 -2.37 7.11
C PRO A 213 -13.15 -2.48 5.75
N GLN A 214 -12.57 -3.64 5.45
CA GLN A 214 -11.73 -3.81 4.25
C GLN A 214 -12.52 -3.70 2.95
N TRP A 215 -13.80 -4.10 2.94
CA TRP A 215 -14.64 -3.93 1.76
C TRP A 215 -14.73 -2.48 1.28
N MET A 216 -14.65 -1.50 2.19
CA MET A 216 -14.64 -0.09 1.84
C MET A 216 -13.24 0.37 1.46
N LEU A 217 -12.21 -0.03 2.23
CA LEU A 217 -10.84 0.39 1.96
C LEU A 217 -10.35 -0.10 0.58
N GLU A 218 -10.48 -1.40 0.34
CA GLU A 218 -10.07 -2.06 -0.88
C GLU A 218 -11.03 -1.79 -2.03
N GLY A 219 -12.34 -1.81 -1.76
CA GLY A 219 -13.35 -1.55 -2.78
C GLY A 219 -13.27 -0.14 -3.36
N PHE A 220 -12.94 0.87 -2.54
CA PHE A 220 -12.74 2.24 -3.00
C PHE A 220 -11.48 2.38 -3.87
N ALA A 221 -10.39 1.71 -3.50
CA ALA A 221 -9.15 1.68 -4.29
C ALA A 221 -9.36 0.97 -5.64
N GLU A 222 -10.06 -0.17 -5.65
CA GLU A 222 -10.45 -0.87 -6.88
C GLU A 222 -11.38 -0.04 -7.76
N TYR A 223 -12.37 0.65 -7.15
CA TYR A 223 -13.24 1.55 -7.88
C TYR A 223 -12.43 2.68 -8.53
N ALA A 224 -11.52 3.32 -7.79
CA ALA A 224 -10.65 4.37 -8.30
C ALA A 224 -9.74 3.88 -9.45
N ALA A 225 -9.25 2.64 -9.37
CA ALA A 225 -8.42 2.04 -10.39
C ALA A 225 -9.12 1.92 -11.76
N HIS A 226 -10.42 1.64 -11.75
CA HIS A 226 -11.22 1.42 -12.96
C HIS A 226 -12.13 2.59 -13.34
N ARG A 227 -12.25 3.61 -12.49
CA ARG A 227 -13.10 4.78 -12.72
C ARG A 227 -12.72 5.52 -14.00
N GLY A 228 -13.72 5.78 -14.84
CA GLY A 228 -13.53 6.49 -16.12
C GLY A 228 -12.82 5.66 -17.20
N GLY A 229 -12.57 4.38 -16.95
CA GLY A 229 -12.09 3.44 -17.96
C GLY A 229 -13.20 2.84 -18.81
N ASN A 230 -12.82 2.13 -19.87
CA ASN A 230 -13.75 1.50 -20.82
C ASN A 230 -14.04 0.02 -20.52
N ARG A 231 -13.54 -0.51 -19.40
CA ARG A 231 -13.75 -1.92 -19.02
C ARG A 231 -15.17 -2.09 -18.47
N THR A 232 -15.85 -3.12 -18.98
CA THR A 232 -17.16 -3.54 -18.50
C THR A 232 -17.06 -4.13 -17.09
N ALA A 233 -18.20 -4.23 -16.38
CA ALA A 233 -18.23 -4.86 -15.07
C ALA A 233 -17.83 -6.34 -15.13
N ALA A 234 -18.12 -7.04 -16.24
CA ALA A 234 -17.73 -8.43 -16.43
C ALA A 234 -16.21 -8.59 -16.65
N GLU A 235 -15.54 -7.58 -17.23
CA GLU A 235 -14.08 -7.58 -17.37
C GLU A 235 -13.38 -7.20 -16.08
N ILE A 236 -13.95 -6.31 -15.26
CA ILE A 236 -13.38 -5.90 -13.97
C ILE A 236 -13.60 -6.98 -12.90
N ALA A 237 -14.81 -7.56 -12.86
CA ALA A 237 -15.22 -8.53 -11.86
C ALA A 237 -15.72 -9.84 -12.51
N PRO A 238 -14.82 -10.59 -13.18
CA PRO A 238 -15.20 -11.78 -13.94
C PRO A 238 -15.74 -12.91 -13.06
N THR A 239 -15.21 -13.09 -11.86
CA THR A 239 -15.67 -14.12 -10.91
C THR A 239 -17.08 -13.78 -10.41
N LEU A 240 -17.32 -12.53 -10.01
CA LEU A 240 -18.62 -12.03 -9.59
C LEU A 240 -19.64 -12.14 -10.72
N ALA A 241 -19.25 -11.77 -11.94
CA ALA A 241 -20.11 -11.87 -13.11
C ALA A 241 -20.48 -13.32 -13.45
N ALA A 242 -19.55 -14.27 -13.31
CA ALA A 242 -19.83 -15.69 -13.47
C ALA A 242 -20.83 -16.20 -12.41
N ARG A 243 -20.64 -15.82 -11.14
CA ARG A 243 -21.53 -16.21 -10.05
C ARG A 243 -22.91 -15.60 -10.16
N ALA A 244 -23.01 -14.32 -10.54
CA ALA A 244 -24.28 -13.65 -10.80
C ALA A 244 -25.09 -14.35 -11.89
N ARG A 245 -24.44 -14.77 -12.99
CA ARG A 245 -25.07 -15.55 -14.06
C ARG A 245 -25.54 -16.94 -13.61
N ALA A 246 -24.88 -17.53 -12.62
CA ALA A 246 -25.31 -18.77 -11.97
C ALA A 246 -26.40 -18.56 -10.90
N GLY A 247 -26.85 -17.32 -10.67
CA GLY A 247 -27.82 -17.00 -9.61
C GLY A 247 -27.21 -16.96 -8.20
N GLU A 248 -25.89 -17.01 -8.08
CA GLU A 248 -25.16 -17.02 -6.82
C GLU A 248 -24.74 -15.61 -6.40
N LEU A 249 -25.72 -14.77 -6.05
CA LEU A 249 -25.45 -13.40 -5.63
C LEU A 249 -24.92 -13.35 -4.18
N PRO A 250 -23.99 -12.41 -3.87
CA PRO A 250 -23.53 -12.18 -2.51
C PRO A 250 -24.71 -11.89 -1.57
N ARG A 251 -24.75 -12.57 -0.42
CA ARG A 251 -25.78 -12.31 0.61
C ARG A 251 -25.46 -11.09 1.45
N ASP A 252 -24.18 -10.75 1.56
CA ASP A 252 -23.69 -9.64 2.35
C ASP A 252 -22.39 -9.08 1.76
N LEU A 253 -21.93 -7.95 2.29
CA LEU A 253 -20.60 -7.39 2.00
C LEU A 253 -19.49 -8.36 2.45
N PRO A 254 -18.35 -8.41 1.75
CA PRO A 254 -17.27 -9.33 2.09
C PRO A 254 -16.68 -8.99 3.48
N ALA A 255 -16.52 -10.02 4.31
CA ALA A 255 -15.90 -9.90 5.63
C ALA A 255 -14.39 -9.69 5.53
N ASP A 256 -13.79 -8.96 6.46
CA ASP A 256 -12.36 -8.63 6.42
C ASP A 256 -11.45 -9.88 6.26
N ALA A 257 -11.77 -10.98 6.96
CA ALA A 257 -10.98 -12.21 6.89
C ALA A 257 -10.86 -12.83 5.48
N VAL A 258 -11.77 -12.53 4.53
CA VAL A 258 -11.70 -13.07 3.17
C VAL A 258 -10.77 -12.30 2.24
N PHE A 259 -10.24 -11.13 2.64
CA PHE A 259 -9.22 -10.40 1.89
C PHE A 259 -7.82 -10.98 2.09
N ALA A 260 -7.60 -11.74 3.16
CA ALA A 260 -6.32 -12.39 3.40
C ALA A 260 -5.99 -13.37 2.25
N PRO A 261 -4.76 -13.35 1.69
CA PRO A 261 -4.37 -14.28 0.63
C PRO A 261 -4.60 -15.75 0.99
N SER A 262 -4.38 -16.11 2.26
CA SER A 262 -4.60 -17.46 2.79
C SER A 262 -6.06 -17.93 2.78
N SER A 263 -7.03 -17.04 2.52
CA SER A 263 -8.46 -17.39 2.44
C SER A 263 -8.83 -18.19 1.17
N GLY A 264 -8.00 -18.11 0.12
CA GLY A 264 -8.33 -18.61 -1.21
C GLY A 264 -9.47 -17.87 -1.90
N GLN A 265 -9.98 -16.78 -1.33
CA GLN A 265 -11.14 -16.03 -1.81
C GLN A 265 -10.86 -14.54 -2.05
N ALA A 266 -9.61 -14.11 -1.87
CA ALA A 266 -9.22 -12.69 -1.94
C ALA A 266 -9.71 -12.03 -3.25
N ALA A 267 -9.42 -12.60 -4.41
CA ALA A 267 -9.88 -12.05 -5.70
C ALA A 267 -11.40 -11.81 -5.74
N SER A 268 -12.19 -12.80 -5.33
CA SER A 268 -13.66 -12.67 -5.24
C SER A 268 -14.10 -11.63 -4.20
N ALA A 269 -13.33 -11.38 -3.14
CA ALA A 269 -13.60 -10.34 -2.16
C ALA A 269 -13.35 -8.94 -2.72
N TYR A 270 -12.23 -8.73 -3.43
CA TYR A 270 -11.93 -7.47 -4.14
C TYR A 270 -12.99 -7.16 -5.20
N GLU A 271 -13.37 -8.16 -6.02
CA GLU A 271 -14.43 -7.98 -7.03
C GLU A 271 -15.78 -7.59 -6.41
N GLN A 272 -16.15 -8.20 -5.28
CA GLN A 272 -17.38 -7.83 -4.56
C GLN A 272 -17.28 -6.42 -3.95
N ALA A 273 -16.15 -6.09 -3.34
CA ALA A 273 -15.89 -4.78 -2.74
C ALA A 273 -15.92 -3.65 -3.78
N TRP A 274 -15.27 -3.87 -4.93
CA TRP A 274 -15.35 -3.01 -6.10
C TRP A 274 -16.82 -2.79 -6.50
N SER A 275 -17.59 -3.87 -6.66
CA SER A 275 -18.97 -3.75 -7.12
C SER A 275 -19.87 -2.97 -6.16
N ALA A 276 -19.61 -3.05 -4.86
CA ALA A 276 -20.33 -2.27 -3.85
C ALA A 276 -20.01 -0.77 -4.02
N CYS A 277 -18.74 -0.41 -4.18
CA CYS A 277 -18.33 0.98 -4.38
C CYS A 277 -18.79 1.54 -5.74
N ALA A 278 -18.71 0.73 -6.81
CA ALA A 278 -19.22 1.08 -8.13
C ALA A 278 -20.74 1.31 -8.12
N PHE A 279 -21.50 0.46 -7.43
CA PHE A 279 -22.93 0.65 -7.20
C PHE A 279 -23.22 1.97 -6.46
N ILE A 280 -22.46 2.27 -5.39
CA ILE A 280 -22.66 3.51 -4.64
C ILE A 280 -22.37 4.73 -5.52
N ALA A 281 -21.29 4.71 -6.29
CA ALA A 281 -20.95 5.80 -7.20
C ALA A 281 -22.00 5.98 -8.31
N ASP A 282 -22.50 4.88 -8.87
CA ASP A 282 -23.51 4.90 -9.94
C ASP A 282 -24.85 5.48 -9.47
N GLU A 283 -25.29 5.12 -8.26
CA GLU A 283 -26.61 5.50 -7.74
C GLU A 283 -26.61 6.82 -6.96
N PHE A 284 -25.51 7.13 -6.26
CA PHE A 284 -25.44 8.26 -5.33
C PHE A 284 -24.32 9.25 -5.67
N GLY A 285 -23.49 8.96 -6.67
CA GLY A 285 -22.39 9.80 -7.12
C GLY A 285 -21.09 9.64 -6.32
N ASP A 286 -19.98 10.00 -6.96
CA ASP A 286 -18.63 9.90 -6.41
C ASP A 286 -18.46 10.65 -5.08
N SER A 287 -19.05 11.84 -4.94
CA SER A 287 -18.95 12.62 -3.70
C SER A 287 -19.57 11.89 -2.51
N THR A 288 -20.66 11.17 -2.72
CA THR A 288 -21.31 10.37 -1.68
C THR A 288 -20.44 9.17 -1.31
N LEU A 289 -19.84 8.49 -2.30
CA LEU A 289 -18.88 7.41 -2.06
C LEU A 289 -17.67 7.89 -1.23
N VAL A 290 -17.10 9.05 -1.58
CA VAL A 290 -15.98 9.65 -0.84
C VAL A 290 -16.37 9.98 0.60
N ASN A 291 -17.56 10.53 0.83
CA ASN A 291 -18.07 10.80 2.18
C ASN A 291 -18.25 9.51 2.98
N LEU A 292 -18.79 8.47 2.35
CA LEU A 292 -18.96 7.16 2.98
C LEU A 292 -17.60 6.55 3.36
N TYR A 293 -16.60 6.64 2.48
CA TYR A 293 -15.22 6.22 2.77
C TYR A 293 -14.71 6.92 4.03
N ARG A 294 -14.81 8.24 4.10
CA ARG A 294 -14.35 9.03 5.26
C ARG A 294 -15.03 8.63 6.56
N SER A 295 -16.32 8.30 6.52
CA SER A 295 -17.07 7.84 7.70
C SER A 295 -16.64 6.44 8.17
N LEU A 296 -16.40 5.52 7.23
CA LEU A 296 -16.04 4.13 7.52
C LEU A 296 -14.55 3.94 7.85
N ALA A 297 -13.65 4.76 7.30
CA ALA A 297 -12.20 4.64 7.45
C ALA A 297 -11.66 5.07 8.83
N THR A 298 -12.52 5.12 9.85
CA THR A 298 -12.23 5.63 11.20
C THR A 298 -11.96 4.52 12.22
N GLY A 299 -11.53 3.35 11.78
CA GLY A 299 -11.17 2.20 12.59
C GLY A 299 -12.27 1.13 12.63
N PRO A 300 -12.14 0.11 13.50
CA PRO A 300 -13.04 -1.03 13.55
C PRO A 300 -14.52 -0.65 13.64
N LYS A 301 -15.35 -1.37 12.87
CA LYS A 301 -16.81 -1.23 12.88
C LYS A 301 -17.46 -2.60 12.98
N ASN A 302 -18.46 -2.71 13.84
CA ASN A 302 -19.37 -3.85 13.81
C ASN A 302 -20.49 -3.61 12.78
N VAL A 303 -21.31 -4.62 12.54
CA VAL A 303 -22.39 -4.56 11.53
C VAL A 303 -23.39 -3.43 11.81
N ALA A 304 -23.74 -3.18 13.07
CA ALA A 304 -24.67 -2.12 13.45
C ALA A 304 -24.11 -0.72 13.13
N ALA A 305 -22.83 -0.47 13.46
CA ALA A 305 -22.18 0.80 13.15
C ALA A 305 -22.06 1.02 11.63
N VAL A 306 -21.82 -0.04 10.85
CA VAL A 306 -21.84 0.06 9.37
C VAL A 306 -23.25 0.40 8.88
N ASP A 307 -24.30 -0.25 9.41
CA ASP A 307 -25.69 0.04 9.03
C ASP A 307 -26.09 1.48 9.36
N ASP A 308 -25.73 1.99 10.53
CA ASP A 308 -25.97 3.39 10.91
C ASP A 308 -25.27 4.36 9.94
N ILE A 309 -24.00 4.12 9.61
CA ILE A 309 -23.25 4.96 8.66
C ILE A 309 -23.86 4.89 7.25
N LEU A 310 -24.31 3.71 6.79
CA LEU A 310 -25.01 3.56 5.50
C LEU A 310 -26.32 4.33 5.49
N ARG A 311 -27.10 4.27 6.59
CA ARG A 311 -28.35 5.01 6.73
C ARG A 311 -28.10 6.52 6.70
N ASP A 312 -27.12 7.00 7.45
CA ASP A 312 -26.82 8.43 7.56
C ASP A 312 -26.26 9.01 6.26
N THR A 313 -25.46 8.23 5.52
CA THR A 313 -24.79 8.71 4.31
C THR A 313 -25.60 8.48 3.04
N LEU A 314 -26.28 7.33 2.92
CA LEU A 314 -27.01 6.92 1.71
C LEU A 314 -28.53 7.06 1.84
N GLY A 315 -29.04 7.34 3.04
CA GLY A 315 -30.48 7.39 3.31
C GLY A 315 -31.17 6.02 3.23
N THR A 316 -30.42 4.92 3.20
CA THR A 316 -30.98 3.57 3.06
C THR A 316 -30.40 2.63 4.13
N PRO A 317 -31.24 1.82 4.81
CA PRO A 317 -30.72 0.80 5.72
C PRO A 317 -30.03 -0.32 4.92
N ARG A 318 -29.16 -1.08 5.59
CA ARG A 318 -28.35 -2.17 5.02
C ARG A 318 -29.17 -3.16 4.19
N GLU A 319 -30.34 -3.57 4.66
CA GLU A 319 -31.19 -4.52 3.91
C GLU A 319 -31.58 -3.96 2.53
N GLY A 320 -32.03 -2.71 2.48
CA GLY A 320 -32.37 -2.03 1.23
C GLY A 320 -31.15 -1.80 0.34
N PHE A 321 -30.00 -1.46 0.94
CA PHE A 321 -28.72 -1.36 0.24
C PHE A 321 -28.36 -2.68 -0.45
N LEU A 322 -28.35 -3.80 0.29
CA LEU A 322 -27.96 -5.11 -0.22
C LEU A 322 -28.93 -5.62 -1.29
N ALA A 323 -30.23 -5.32 -1.19
CA ALA A 323 -31.20 -5.67 -2.21
C ALA A 323 -30.93 -4.93 -3.53
N ARG A 324 -30.72 -3.61 -3.47
CA ARG A 324 -30.43 -2.78 -4.65
C ARG A 324 -29.07 -3.11 -5.27
N TRP A 325 -28.04 -3.29 -4.45
CA TRP A 325 -26.70 -3.69 -4.91
C TRP A 325 -26.75 -5.01 -5.69
N ARG A 326 -27.46 -6.02 -5.19
CA ARG A 326 -27.63 -7.29 -5.91
C ARG A 326 -28.34 -7.11 -7.26
N SER A 327 -29.38 -6.26 -7.32
CA SER A 327 -30.06 -5.93 -8.58
C SER A 327 -29.12 -5.23 -9.56
N TRP A 328 -28.27 -4.33 -9.06
CA TRP A 328 -27.25 -3.65 -9.85
C TRP A 328 -26.22 -4.64 -10.42
N ILE A 329 -25.74 -5.60 -9.60
CA ILE A 329 -24.81 -6.65 -10.05
C ILE A 329 -25.42 -7.42 -11.22
N VAL A 330 -26.67 -7.88 -11.10
CA VAL A 330 -27.35 -8.62 -12.18
C VAL A 330 -27.42 -7.78 -13.47
N THR A 331 -27.75 -6.50 -13.33
CA THR A 331 -27.90 -5.60 -14.49
C THR A 331 -26.56 -5.35 -15.18
N ARG A 332 -25.51 -5.06 -14.41
CA ARG A 332 -24.18 -4.69 -14.93
C ARG A 332 -23.34 -5.87 -15.38
N THR A 333 -23.63 -7.09 -14.92
CA THR A 333 -22.89 -8.29 -15.30
C THR A 333 -23.61 -9.14 -16.34
N ALA A 334 -24.76 -8.68 -16.84
CA ALA A 334 -25.47 -9.30 -17.95
C ALA A 334 -24.62 -9.28 -19.23
N ALA A 335 -24.82 -10.27 -20.10
CA ALA A 335 -24.09 -10.33 -21.37
C ALA A 335 -24.39 -9.10 -22.23
N GLY A 336 -23.36 -8.33 -22.58
CA GLY A 336 -23.47 -7.11 -23.41
C GLY A 336 -23.79 -5.82 -22.63
N ALA A 337 -23.72 -5.85 -21.29
CA ALA A 337 -23.85 -4.68 -20.42
C ALA A 337 -22.54 -3.88 -20.31
#